data_AF-A0A9P5ZAA0-F1
#
_entry.id   AF-A0A9P5ZAA0-F1
#
_cell.length_a   1.000
_cell.length_b   1.000
_cell.length_c   1.000
_cell.angle_alpha   90.00
_cell.angle_beta   90.00
_cell.angle_gamma   90.00
#
_symmetry.space_group_name_H-M   'P 1'
#
loop_
_entity.id
_entity.type
_entity.pdbx_description
1 polymer ?
#
loop_
_entity_poly.entity_id
_entity_poly.type
_entity_poly.pdbx_seq_one_letter_code
_entity_poly.pdbx_strand_id
1 'polypeptide(L)'
;MQTTHPRFMYSNTEIVKRSNAIAIDDVRDLVLHLVADAPPPNWLRIDNSNMIQKVVALLVPGLTPDLLSLPPLPTAATSNPNLPLSIPLISPADLASGAASIPFIASTFSHACPTRAPGDQTRMHSVLSSFFTGPVSGEEKKRRLMQRVQSEINKSDPMRYLLTLEQMIENDYPIPSYMADVFEKPQGWVETPEPGANEHKANPRIYAIDCEMMERN
;
A
#
# COMPACT_ATOMS: atom_id res chain seq x y z
N MET A 1 -25.27 29.51 -3.72
CA MET A 1 -25.04 28.17 -4.29
C MET A 1 -24.12 27.44 -3.32
N GLN A 2 -24.59 26.41 -2.62
CA GLN A 2 -23.75 25.62 -1.70
C GLN A 2 -22.78 24.78 -2.54
N THR A 3 -21.49 25.06 -2.44
CA THR A 3 -20.44 24.25 -3.05
C THR A 3 -20.43 22.89 -2.37
N THR A 4 -20.89 21.85 -3.06
CA THR A 4 -20.80 20.45 -2.63
C THR A 4 -19.33 20.04 -2.57
N HIS A 5 -18.83 19.77 -1.37
CA HIS A 5 -17.47 19.30 -1.12
C HIS A 5 -17.53 17.97 -0.36
N PRO A 6 -16.48 17.13 -0.43
CA PRO A 6 -16.34 15.98 0.43
C PRO A 6 -16.43 16.40 1.89
N ARG A 7 -17.23 15.69 2.68
CA ARG A 7 -17.40 15.99 4.10
C ARG A 7 -17.20 14.73 4.93
N PHE A 8 -16.32 14.83 5.92
CA PHE A 8 -16.00 13.77 6.87
C PHE A 8 -16.65 14.06 8.21
N MET A 9 -17.35 13.08 8.77
CA MET A 9 -18.05 13.22 10.05
C MET A 9 -17.87 11.94 10.86
N TYR A 10 -17.52 12.06 12.13
CA TYR A 10 -17.51 10.89 13.01
C TYR A 10 -18.93 10.35 13.20
N SER A 11 -19.05 9.03 13.17
CA SER A 11 -20.30 8.35 13.54
C SER A 11 -20.47 8.40 15.05
N ASN A 12 -21.19 9.40 15.56
CA ASN A 12 -21.34 9.63 17.01
C ASN A 12 -21.85 8.39 17.76
N THR A 13 -22.75 7.62 17.16
CA THR A 13 -23.32 6.42 17.81
C THR A 13 -22.28 5.31 17.98
N GLU A 14 -21.38 5.16 17.02
CA GLU A 14 -20.36 4.13 17.02
C GLU A 14 -19.16 4.58 17.85
N ILE A 15 -18.65 5.79 17.61
CA ILE A 15 -17.39 6.25 18.21
C ILE A 15 -17.47 6.38 19.74
N VAL A 16 -18.64 6.79 20.27
CA VAL A 16 -18.84 6.90 21.72
C VAL A 16 -18.89 5.54 22.40
N LYS A 17 -19.39 4.51 21.71
CA LYS A 17 -19.54 3.15 22.24
C LYS A 17 -18.28 2.30 22.09
N ARG A 18 -17.30 2.74 21.30
CA ARG A 18 -16.06 1.97 21.08
C ARG A 18 -15.27 1.84 22.38
N SER A 19 -15.01 0.60 22.78
CA SER A 19 -14.09 0.25 23.87
C SER A 19 -12.62 0.34 23.45
N ASN A 20 -12.34 0.17 22.15
CA ASN A 20 -11.00 0.15 21.58
C ASN A 20 -10.77 1.38 20.69
N ALA A 21 -9.56 1.96 20.76
CA ALA A 21 -9.09 2.95 19.81
C ALA A 21 -9.10 2.43 18.37
N ILE A 22 -9.18 3.38 17.44
CA ILE A 22 -9.08 3.11 16.01
C ILE A 22 -7.68 2.55 15.72
N ALA A 23 -7.62 1.38 15.07
CA ALA A 23 -6.36 0.75 14.72
C ALA A 23 -5.82 1.27 13.39
N ILE A 24 -4.54 1.04 13.10
CA ILE A 24 -3.95 1.33 11.79
C ILE A 24 -4.67 0.57 10.66
N ASP A 25 -5.18 -0.63 10.95
CA ASP A 25 -6.00 -1.42 10.03
C ASP A 25 -7.30 -0.69 9.64
N ASP A 26 -7.95 -0.02 10.60
CA ASP A 26 -9.16 0.77 10.34
C ASP A 26 -8.86 1.98 9.41
N VAL A 27 -7.67 2.58 9.56
CA VAL A 27 -7.21 3.70 8.71
C VAL A 27 -6.88 3.22 7.30
N ARG A 28 -6.22 2.07 7.17
CA ARG A 28 -5.99 1.41 5.87
C ARG A 28 -7.32 1.15 5.17
N ASP A 29 -8.29 0.56 5.87
CA ASP A 29 -9.58 0.20 5.28
C ASP A 29 -10.39 1.44 4.87
N LEU A 30 -10.27 2.55 5.61
CA LEU A 30 -10.78 3.86 5.17
C LEU A 30 -10.14 4.31 3.85
N VAL A 31 -8.81 4.23 3.73
CA VAL A 31 -8.12 4.61 2.48
C VAL A 31 -8.58 3.73 1.33
N LEU A 32 -8.68 2.42 1.55
CA LEU A 32 -9.18 1.47 0.55
C LEU A 32 -10.64 1.75 0.17
N HIS A 33 -11.49 2.20 1.11
CA HIS A 33 -12.86 2.59 0.81
C HIS A 33 -12.93 3.85 -0.07
N LEU A 34 -11.95 4.76 0.07
CA LEU A 34 -11.89 5.99 -0.70
C LEU A 34 -11.35 5.78 -2.12
N VAL A 35 -10.39 4.87 -2.31
CA VAL A 35 -9.69 4.68 -3.60
C VAL A 35 -10.11 3.43 -4.35
N ALA A 36 -10.81 2.51 -3.69
CA ALA A 36 -11.22 1.21 -4.21
C ALA A 36 -12.58 0.81 -3.63
N ASP A 37 -12.96 -0.45 -3.82
CA ASP A 37 -14.30 -0.96 -3.47
C ASP A 37 -14.37 -1.59 -2.07
N ALA A 38 -13.62 -1.08 -1.09
CA ALA A 38 -13.73 -1.60 0.28
C ALA A 38 -15.03 -1.12 0.96
N PRO A 39 -15.58 -1.88 1.93
CA PRO A 39 -16.75 -1.48 2.68
C PRO A 39 -16.55 -0.15 3.44
N PRO A 40 -17.61 0.64 3.64
CA PRO A 40 -17.50 1.90 4.38
C PRO A 40 -17.12 1.65 5.85
N PRO A 41 -16.23 2.48 6.43
CA PRO A 41 -15.86 2.37 7.84
C PRO A 41 -17.06 2.67 8.74
N ASN A 42 -17.21 1.90 9.81
CA ASN A 42 -18.33 2.08 10.76
C ASN A 42 -18.20 3.34 11.65
N TRP A 43 -16.98 3.84 11.82
CA TRP A 43 -16.66 4.96 12.72
C TRP A 43 -16.66 6.32 12.03
N LEU A 44 -16.69 6.36 10.69
CA LEU A 44 -16.64 7.57 9.89
C LEU A 44 -17.70 7.56 8.80
N ARG A 45 -18.44 8.66 8.69
CA ARG A 45 -19.34 8.94 7.59
C ARG A 45 -18.67 9.91 6.61
N ILE A 46 -18.78 9.60 5.33
CA ILE A 46 -18.20 10.39 4.25
C ILE A 46 -19.34 10.75 3.28
N ASP A 47 -19.66 12.03 3.19
CA ASP A 47 -20.59 12.52 2.18
C ASP A 47 -19.79 13.00 0.95
N ASN A 48 -20.34 12.79 -0.25
CA ASN A 48 -19.70 13.12 -1.54
C ASN A 48 -18.31 12.47 -1.74
N SER A 49 -18.15 11.20 -1.36
CA SER A 49 -16.88 10.46 -1.51
C SER A 49 -16.39 10.39 -2.95
N ASN A 50 -17.32 10.34 -3.91
CA ASN A 50 -17.05 10.36 -5.35
C ASN A 50 -16.34 11.64 -5.86
N MET A 51 -16.30 12.71 -5.06
CA MET A 51 -15.58 13.93 -5.41
C MET A 51 -14.10 13.89 -4.96
N ILE A 52 -13.67 12.85 -4.25
CA ILE A 52 -12.28 12.69 -3.80
C ILE A 52 -11.45 12.12 -4.95
N GLN A 53 -10.53 12.93 -5.50
CA GLN A 53 -9.69 12.53 -6.63
C GLN A 53 -8.38 11.86 -6.21
N LYS A 54 -7.85 12.25 -5.04
CA LYS A 54 -6.54 11.82 -4.56
C LYS A 54 -6.59 11.64 -3.05
N VAL A 55 -5.94 10.59 -2.57
CA VAL A 55 -5.78 10.30 -1.15
C VAL A 55 -4.28 10.19 -0.86
N VAL A 56 -3.83 10.88 0.18
CA VAL A 56 -2.43 10.85 0.63
C VAL A 56 -2.42 10.47 2.11
N ALA A 57 -1.70 9.41 2.45
CA ALA A 57 -1.45 9.01 3.84
C ALA A 57 0.00 9.39 4.21
N LEU A 58 0.16 10.17 5.28
CA LEU A 58 1.47 10.61 5.77
C LEU A 58 1.76 9.96 7.13
N LEU A 59 2.85 9.20 7.20
CA LEU A 59 3.41 8.71 8.45
C LEU A 59 4.60 9.59 8.82
N VAL A 60 4.43 10.46 9.81
CA VAL A 60 5.48 11.40 10.25
C VAL A 60 5.96 10.99 11.65
N PRO A 61 7.14 10.36 11.77
CA PRO A 61 7.70 10.02 13.07
C PRO A 61 8.15 11.28 13.82
N GLY A 62 8.12 11.23 15.15
CA GLY A 62 8.61 12.33 16.00
C GLY A 62 7.63 13.48 16.23
N LEU A 63 6.41 13.41 15.71
CA LEU A 63 5.35 14.34 16.09
C LEU A 63 4.87 14.03 17.52
N THR A 64 4.89 15.05 18.38
CA THR A 64 4.37 14.97 19.75
C THR A 64 3.03 15.71 19.86
N PRO A 65 2.18 15.37 20.84
CA PRO A 65 0.93 16.09 21.10
C PRO A 65 1.13 17.60 21.30
N ASP A 66 2.23 17.99 21.94
CA ASP A 66 2.57 19.39 22.21
C ASP A 66 2.84 20.17 20.91
N LEU A 67 3.53 19.54 19.93
CA LEU A 67 3.78 20.15 18.62
C LEU A 67 2.47 20.37 17.83
N LEU A 68 1.45 19.55 18.10
CA LEU A 68 0.14 19.63 17.48
C LEU A 68 -0.86 20.48 18.29
N SER A 69 -0.40 21.10 19.39
CA SER A 69 -1.24 21.89 20.31
C SER A 69 -2.47 21.12 20.81
N LEU A 70 -2.34 19.81 21.00
CA LEU A 70 -3.43 18.95 21.46
C LEU A 70 -3.63 19.10 22.97
N PRO A 71 -4.89 19.08 23.44
CA PRO A 71 -5.16 18.99 24.88
C PRO A 71 -4.62 17.66 25.44
N PRO A 72 -4.25 17.61 26.73
CA PRO A 72 -3.85 16.36 27.36
C PRO A 72 -4.98 15.34 27.27
N LEU A 73 -4.62 14.08 27.05
CA LEU A 73 -5.58 12.99 27.01
C LEU A 73 -6.38 12.94 28.33
N PRO A 74 -7.70 12.68 28.28
CA PRO A 74 -8.50 12.54 29.50
C PRO A 74 -7.95 11.42 30.40
N THR A 75 -7.57 11.76 31.63
CA THR A 75 -7.07 10.82 32.64
C THR A 75 -8.15 10.35 33.63
N ALA A 76 -9.34 10.92 33.55
CA ALA A 76 -10.46 10.53 34.41
C ALA A 76 -10.93 9.11 34.09
N ALA A 77 -11.08 8.27 35.11
CA ALA A 77 -11.52 6.87 34.97
C ALA A 77 -12.90 6.70 34.32
N THR A 78 -13.70 7.78 34.26
CA THR A 78 -15.03 7.81 33.64
C THR A 78 -15.02 8.30 32.19
N SER A 79 -13.87 8.74 31.68
CA SER A 79 -13.74 9.30 30.33
C SER A 79 -13.12 8.29 29.37
N ASN A 80 -13.68 8.16 28.17
CA ASN A 80 -13.13 7.29 27.13
C ASN A 80 -11.96 8.02 26.42
N PRO A 81 -10.70 7.54 26.55
CA PRO A 81 -9.54 8.20 25.94
C PRO A 81 -9.47 8.00 24.42
N ASN A 82 -10.32 7.14 23.86
CA ASN A 82 -10.33 6.79 22.43
C ASN A 82 -11.18 7.75 21.59
N LEU A 83 -11.79 8.76 22.20
CA LEU A 83 -12.64 9.72 21.50
C LEU A 83 -11.80 10.76 20.76
N PRO A 84 -12.28 11.27 19.61
CA PRO A 84 -11.63 12.38 18.92
C PRO A 84 -11.46 13.59 19.83
N LEU A 85 -10.27 14.18 19.79
CA LEU A 85 -9.90 15.39 20.50
C LEU A 85 -10.10 16.58 19.57
N SER A 86 -10.66 17.69 20.07
CA SER A 86 -10.71 18.93 19.30
C SER A 86 -9.33 19.57 19.21
N ILE A 87 -8.92 19.96 18.01
CA ILE A 87 -7.73 20.77 17.77
C ILE A 87 -8.17 22.23 17.88
N PRO A 88 -7.53 23.06 18.73
CA PRO A 88 -7.84 24.49 18.79
C PRO A 88 -7.58 25.14 17.43
N LEU A 89 -8.63 25.61 16.75
CA LEU A 89 -8.48 26.34 15.49
C LEU A 89 -7.93 27.72 15.78
N ILE A 90 -6.75 28.02 15.23
CA ILE A 90 -6.06 29.30 15.47
C ILE A 90 -6.38 30.25 14.32
N SER A 91 -6.77 31.49 14.68
CA SER A 91 -7.06 32.53 13.69
C SER A 91 -5.79 32.93 12.92
N PRO A 92 -5.90 33.39 11.66
CA PRO A 92 -4.73 33.81 10.88
C PRO A 92 -3.86 34.89 11.55
N ALA A 93 -4.47 35.77 12.35
CA ALA A 93 -3.76 36.78 13.13
C ALA A 93 -2.87 36.18 14.24
N ASP A 94 -3.31 35.10 14.85
CA ASP A 94 -2.60 34.40 15.94
C ASP A 94 -1.58 33.37 15.42
N LEU A 95 -1.67 32.98 14.14
CA LEU A 95 -0.63 32.19 13.49
C LEU A 95 0.65 33.03 13.27
N ALA A 96 0.51 34.32 13.00
CA ALA A 96 1.63 35.24 12.80
C ALA A 96 2.42 35.53 14.10
N SER A 97 1.82 35.30 15.27
CA SER A 97 2.47 35.45 16.58
C SER A 97 3.19 34.19 17.06
N GLY A 98 3.24 33.13 16.25
CA GLY A 98 3.95 31.89 16.57
C GLY A 98 3.24 31.00 17.60
N ALA A 99 1.91 31.15 17.75
CA ALA A 99 1.13 30.42 18.75
C ALA A 99 1.08 28.90 18.53
N ALA A 100 1.36 28.41 17.31
CA ALA A 100 1.44 26.98 17.01
C ALA A 100 2.77 26.62 16.36
N SER A 101 3.34 25.50 16.81
CA SER A 101 4.56 24.91 16.23
C SER A 101 4.34 24.44 14.79
N ILE A 102 3.11 24.02 14.45
CA ILE A 102 2.74 23.60 13.09
C ILE A 102 1.47 24.34 12.64
N PRO A 103 1.61 25.58 12.10
CA PRO A 103 0.49 26.43 11.70
C PRO A 103 -0.54 25.76 10.79
N PHE A 104 -0.07 24.97 9.82
CA PHE A 104 -0.93 24.28 8.86
C PHE A 104 -1.93 23.33 9.53
N ILE A 105 -1.51 22.62 10.58
CA ILE A 105 -2.41 21.68 11.27
C ILE A 105 -3.49 22.45 12.01
N ALA A 106 -3.10 23.51 12.74
CA ALA A 106 -3.99 24.35 13.54
C ALA A 106 -5.00 25.15 12.71
N SER A 107 -4.72 25.42 11.43
CA SER A 107 -5.65 26.12 10.53
C SER A 107 -6.57 25.20 9.73
N THR A 108 -6.18 23.93 9.55
CA THR A 108 -6.81 23.02 8.57
C THR A 108 -7.66 21.95 9.23
N PHE A 109 -7.21 21.39 10.35
CA PHE A 109 -7.87 20.25 10.99
C PHE A 109 -8.56 20.67 12.28
N SER A 110 -9.80 20.24 12.46
CA SER A 110 -10.60 20.55 13.64
C SER A 110 -10.55 19.48 14.74
N HIS A 111 -10.19 18.25 14.37
CA HIS A 111 -10.18 17.11 15.29
C HIS A 111 -8.99 16.19 15.02
N ALA A 112 -8.42 15.64 16.08
CA ALA A 112 -7.45 14.56 16.05
C ALA A 112 -8.11 13.28 16.57
N CYS A 113 -7.92 12.15 15.88
CA CYS A 113 -8.42 10.87 16.35
C CYS A 113 -7.29 10.07 17.00
N PRO A 114 -7.42 9.68 18.28
CA PRO A 114 -6.47 8.75 18.90
C PRO A 114 -6.47 7.40 18.17
N THR A 115 -5.29 6.90 17.82
CA THR A 115 -5.11 5.61 17.15
C THR A 115 -4.24 4.66 17.97
N ARG A 116 -4.55 3.37 17.92
CA ARG A 116 -3.74 2.30 18.54
C ARG A 116 -2.67 1.83 17.58
N ALA A 117 -1.41 1.82 18.03
CA ALA A 117 -0.30 1.21 17.31
C ALA A 117 -0.53 -0.31 17.14
N PRO A 118 -0.13 -0.90 16.00
CA PRO A 118 -0.23 -2.34 15.81
C PRO A 118 0.76 -3.03 16.74
N GLY A 119 0.33 -4.13 17.34
CA GLY A 119 1.08 -4.70 18.46
C GLY A 119 0.27 -5.72 19.24
N ASP A 120 1.01 -6.65 19.84
CA ASP A 120 0.53 -7.51 20.91
C ASP A 120 0.86 -6.88 22.26
N GLN A 121 0.48 -7.53 23.36
CA GLN A 121 0.76 -7.02 24.71
C GLN A 121 2.25 -6.82 24.99
N THR A 122 3.12 -7.57 24.31
CA THR A 122 4.56 -7.62 24.61
C THR A 122 5.44 -7.00 23.53
N ARG A 123 4.91 -6.74 22.33
CA ARG A 123 5.70 -6.27 21.18
C ARG A 123 4.87 -5.37 20.27
N MET A 124 5.51 -4.30 19.80
CA MET A 124 4.95 -3.43 18.76
C MET A 124 5.30 -3.99 17.39
N HIS A 125 4.33 -3.97 16.48
CA HIS A 125 4.51 -4.36 15.08
C HIS A 125 4.75 -3.14 14.20
N SER A 126 5.24 -3.34 12.98
CA SER A 126 5.47 -2.25 12.03
C SER A 126 4.16 -1.65 11.54
N VAL A 127 3.99 -0.34 11.72
CA VAL A 127 2.84 0.44 11.20
C VAL A 127 2.72 0.31 9.69
N LEU A 128 3.85 0.39 8.98
CA LEU A 128 3.87 0.26 7.52
C LEU A 128 3.42 -1.14 7.08
N SER A 129 3.85 -2.18 7.80
CA SER A 129 3.45 -3.55 7.49
C SER A 129 1.93 -3.73 7.63
N SER A 130 1.34 -3.29 8.75
CA SER A 130 -0.11 -3.33 8.96
C SER A 130 -0.88 -2.50 7.94
N PHE A 131 -0.36 -1.31 7.59
CA PHE A 131 -1.00 -0.42 6.64
C PHE A 131 -0.99 -0.96 5.20
N PHE A 132 0.11 -1.54 4.73
CA PHE A 132 0.20 -2.08 3.37
C PHE A 132 -0.33 -3.51 3.22
N THR A 133 -0.48 -4.24 4.32
CA THR A 133 -1.03 -5.60 4.31
C THR A 133 -2.52 -5.55 4.57
N GLY A 134 -3.34 -5.61 3.51
CA GLY A 134 -4.79 -5.66 3.61
C GLY A 134 -5.38 -7.07 3.51
N PRO A 135 -6.60 -7.30 4.05
CA PRO A 135 -7.33 -8.53 3.82
C PRO A 135 -7.65 -8.68 2.32
N VAL A 136 -7.34 -9.86 1.77
CA VAL A 136 -7.72 -10.22 0.39
C VAL A 136 -9.16 -10.73 0.42
N SER A 137 -10.01 -10.24 -0.50
CA SER A 137 -11.39 -10.71 -0.59
C SER A 137 -11.46 -12.23 -0.78
N GLY A 138 -12.52 -12.87 -0.29
CA GLY A 138 -12.70 -14.31 -0.45
C GLY A 138 -12.70 -14.74 -1.92
N GLU A 139 -13.27 -13.90 -2.80
CA GLU A 139 -13.28 -14.12 -4.25
C GLU A 139 -11.86 -14.06 -4.84
N GLU A 140 -11.07 -13.06 -4.48
CA GLU A 140 -9.70 -12.94 -4.96
C GLU A 140 -8.81 -14.08 -4.41
N LYS A 141 -9.01 -14.47 -3.16
CA LYS A 141 -8.36 -15.65 -2.58
C LYS A 141 -8.71 -16.92 -3.34
N LYS A 142 -9.99 -17.10 -3.71
CA LYS A 142 -10.48 -18.24 -4.51
C LYS A 142 -9.89 -18.23 -5.92
N ARG A 143 -9.85 -17.06 -6.58
CA ARG A 143 -9.24 -16.87 -7.91
C ARG A 143 -7.76 -17.26 -7.90
N ARG A 144 -6.99 -16.77 -6.91
CA ARG A 144 -5.57 -17.12 -6.75
C ARG A 144 -5.36 -18.62 -6.50
N LEU A 145 -6.24 -19.25 -5.71
CA LEU A 145 -6.18 -20.69 -5.47
C LEU A 145 -6.46 -21.49 -6.74
N MET A 146 -7.49 -21.14 -7.51
CA MET A 146 -7.79 -21.78 -8.79
C MET A 146 -6.63 -21.64 -9.78
N GLN A 147 -6.02 -20.44 -9.85
CA GLN A 147 -4.87 -20.19 -10.71
C GLN A 147 -3.66 -21.07 -10.32
N ARG A 148 -3.41 -21.24 -9.02
CA ARG A 148 -2.37 -22.17 -8.52
C ARG A 148 -2.65 -23.61 -8.92
N VAL A 149 -3.86 -24.10 -8.67
CA VAL A 149 -4.26 -25.48 -9.04
C VAL A 149 -4.13 -25.69 -10.56
N GLN A 150 -4.56 -24.72 -11.37
CA GLN A 150 -4.42 -24.77 -12.83
C GLN A 150 -2.95 -24.78 -13.29
N SER A 151 -2.07 -24.06 -12.59
CA SER A 151 -0.62 -24.09 -12.87
C SER A 151 0.01 -25.43 -12.48
N GLU A 152 -0.47 -26.07 -11.41
CA GLU A 152 0.05 -27.36 -10.96
C GLU A 152 -0.36 -28.54 -11.84
N ILE A 153 -1.58 -28.51 -12.39
CA ILE A 153 -2.09 -29.54 -13.31
C ILE A 153 -1.29 -29.59 -14.61
N ASN A 154 -0.64 -28.49 -14.98
CA ASN A 154 0.06 -28.33 -16.25
C ASN A 154 1.60 -28.31 -16.16
N LYS A 155 2.17 -28.91 -15.12
CA LYS A 155 3.63 -29.00 -14.94
C LYS A 155 4.37 -29.79 -16.05
N SER A 156 3.64 -30.52 -16.89
CA SER A 156 4.25 -31.39 -17.90
C SER A 156 4.79 -30.66 -19.14
N ASP A 157 4.43 -29.39 -19.35
CA ASP A 157 4.88 -28.60 -20.51
C ASP A 157 5.97 -27.60 -20.12
N PRO A 158 7.24 -27.86 -20.48
CA PRO A 158 8.38 -27.02 -20.09
C PRO A 158 8.37 -25.65 -20.79
N MET A 159 7.63 -25.49 -21.89
CA MET A 159 7.53 -24.23 -22.63
C MET A 159 6.88 -23.11 -21.81
N ARG A 160 6.16 -23.45 -20.75
CA ARG A 160 5.52 -22.48 -19.85
C ARG A 160 6.50 -21.73 -18.94
N TYR A 161 7.72 -22.23 -18.81
CA TYR A 161 8.78 -21.57 -18.06
C TYR A 161 9.62 -20.62 -18.94
N LEU A 162 9.24 -20.44 -20.21
CA LEU A 162 9.86 -19.44 -21.07
C LEU A 162 9.33 -18.05 -20.73
N LEU A 163 10.25 -17.10 -20.60
CA LEU A 163 9.95 -15.69 -20.42
C LEU A 163 9.42 -15.11 -21.74
N THR A 164 8.50 -14.15 -21.67
CA THR A 164 8.15 -13.33 -22.84
C THR A 164 9.27 -12.32 -23.11
N LEU A 165 9.27 -11.74 -24.31
CA LEU A 165 10.24 -10.71 -24.68
C LEU A 165 10.17 -9.50 -23.72
N GLU A 166 8.96 -9.06 -23.33
CA GLU A 166 8.84 -7.95 -22.37
C GLU A 166 9.43 -8.31 -21.01
N GLN A 167 9.19 -9.54 -20.53
CA GLN A 167 9.74 -10.01 -19.27
C GLN A 167 11.28 -10.11 -19.31
N MET A 168 11.85 -10.53 -20.44
CA MET A 168 13.31 -10.56 -20.60
C MET A 168 13.91 -9.15 -20.51
N ILE A 169 13.26 -8.16 -21.13
CA ILE A 169 13.67 -6.75 -21.07
C ILE A 169 13.56 -6.22 -19.64
N GLU A 170 12.43 -6.44 -18.96
CA GLU A 170 12.20 -5.94 -17.60
C GLU A 170 13.16 -6.53 -16.56
N ASN A 171 13.68 -7.75 -16.81
CA ASN A 171 14.63 -8.42 -15.92
C ASN A 171 16.10 -8.27 -16.38
N ASP A 172 16.37 -7.37 -17.34
CA ASP A 172 17.71 -7.08 -17.87
C ASP A 172 18.46 -8.33 -18.38
N TYR A 173 17.75 -9.31 -18.96
CA TYR A 173 18.39 -10.45 -19.61
C TYR A 173 19.05 -10.02 -20.93
N PRO A 174 20.19 -10.63 -21.31
CA PRO A 174 20.78 -10.41 -22.63
C PRO A 174 19.88 -11.02 -23.71
N ILE A 175 19.36 -10.17 -24.60
CA ILE A 175 18.44 -10.55 -25.67
C ILE A 175 19.22 -10.63 -26.99
N PRO A 176 18.99 -11.65 -27.83
CA PRO A 176 19.57 -11.69 -29.17
C PRO A 176 19.16 -10.48 -30.02
N SER A 177 20.10 -9.98 -30.82
CA SER A 177 19.96 -8.84 -31.72
C SER A 177 18.80 -8.98 -32.71
N TYR A 178 18.44 -10.20 -33.12
CA TYR A 178 17.30 -10.45 -34.01
C TYR A 178 15.93 -10.40 -33.30
N MET A 179 15.89 -10.43 -31.96
CA MET A 179 14.64 -10.34 -31.20
C MET A 179 14.31 -8.91 -30.76
N ALA A 180 15.33 -8.09 -30.50
CA ALA A 180 15.16 -6.69 -30.14
C ALA A 180 16.45 -5.88 -30.36
N ASP A 181 16.32 -4.62 -30.77
CA ASP A 181 17.43 -3.69 -31.00
C ASP A 181 18.07 -3.13 -29.71
N VAL A 182 17.72 -3.69 -28.54
CA VAL A 182 18.07 -3.12 -27.23
C VAL A 182 19.47 -3.56 -26.77
N PHE A 183 20.01 -4.64 -27.32
CA PHE A 183 21.27 -5.23 -26.87
C PHE A 183 22.33 -5.26 -27.97
N GLU A 184 23.47 -4.59 -27.73
CA GLU A 184 24.66 -4.70 -28.57
C GLU A 184 25.58 -5.81 -28.06
N LYS A 185 25.87 -6.78 -28.93
CA LYS A 185 26.69 -7.95 -28.61
C LYS A 185 28.13 -7.56 -28.23
N PRO A 186 28.60 -7.83 -27.00
CA PRO A 186 29.98 -7.53 -26.61
C PRO A 186 31.00 -8.47 -27.27
N GLN A 187 32.25 -8.01 -27.39
CA GLN A 187 33.34 -8.80 -27.99
C GLN A 187 33.57 -10.10 -27.21
N GLY A 188 33.62 -11.23 -27.91
CA GLY A 188 33.84 -12.56 -27.31
C GLY A 188 32.57 -13.32 -26.89
N TRP A 189 31.40 -12.68 -26.95
CA TRP A 189 30.13 -13.36 -26.72
C TRP A 189 29.69 -14.15 -27.95
N VAL A 190 29.03 -15.28 -27.73
CA VAL A 190 28.39 -16.10 -28.77
C VAL A 190 26.89 -15.91 -28.64
N GLU A 191 26.23 -15.66 -29.77
CA GLU A 191 24.80 -15.43 -29.84
C GLU A 191 24.12 -16.67 -30.41
N THR A 192 22.94 -17.01 -29.88
CA THR A 192 22.13 -18.12 -30.37
C THR A 192 21.67 -17.81 -31.80
N PRO A 193 21.80 -18.74 -32.77
CA PRO A 193 21.30 -18.50 -34.13
C PRO A 193 19.80 -18.25 -34.17
N GLU A 194 19.34 -17.47 -35.16
CA GLU A 194 17.92 -17.28 -35.41
C GLU A 194 17.28 -18.63 -35.83
N PRO A 195 16.22 -19.08 -35.15
CA PRO A 195 15.57 -20.35 -35.45
C PRO A 195 14.89 -20.32 -36.83
N GLY A 196 14.98 -21.43 -37.56
CA GLY A 196 14.37 -21.53 -38.89
C GLY A 196 12.83 -21.55 -38.81
N ALA A 197 12.15 -21.01 -39.83
CA ALA A 197 10.69 -20.84 -39.88
C ALA A 197 9.84 -22.12 -39.64
N ASN A 198 10.43 -23.31 -39.69
CA ASN A 198 9.77 -24.60 -39.45
C ASN A 198 10.15 -25.29 -38.12
N GLU A 199 11.05 -24.72 -37.32
CA GLU A 199 11.53 -25.37 -36.09
C GLU A 199 10.56 -25.24 -34.91
N HIS A 200 9.60 -24.32 -34.97
CA HIS A 200 8.64 -24.05 -33.90
C HIS A 200 7.58 -25.15 -33.66
N LYS A 201 7.59 -26.24 -34.44
CA LYS A 201 6.54 -27.29 -34.38
C LYS A 201 6.98 -28.60 -33.72
N ALA A 202 8.23 -28.75 -33.34
CA ALA A 202 8.74 -29.98 -32.71
C ALA A 202 8.79 -29.85 -31.18
N ASN A 203 8.45 -30.91 -30.45
CA ASN A 203 8.76 -31.02 -29.02
C ASN A 203 10.27 -30.80 -28.82
N PRO A 204 10.69 -29.67 -28.21
CA PRO A 204 12.11 -29.36 -28.11
C PRO A 204 12.78 -30.32 -27.15
N ARG A 205 14.02 -30.72 -27.48
CA ARG A 205 14.86 -31.45 -26.54
C ARG A 205 15.38 -30.48 -25.49
N ILE A 206 15.23 -30.86 -24.23
CA ILE A 206 15.62 -30.04 -23.09
C ILE A 206 16.97 -30.52 -22.60
N TYR A 207 17.89 -29.56 -22.44
CA TYR A 207 19.23 -29.79 -21.91
C TYR A 207 19.36 -29.04 -20.59
N ALA A 208 19.87 -29.71 -19.57
CA ALA A 208 20.26 -29.06 -18.32
C ALA A 208 21.72 -28.61 -18.45
N ILE A 209 21.96 -27.32 -18.20
CA ILE A 209 23.30 -26.73 -18.19
C ILE A 209 23.64 -26.41 -16.74
N ASP A 210 24.84 -26.79 -16.34
CA ASP A 210 25.38 -26.50 -15.02
C ASP A 210 26.79 -25.94 -15.18
N CYS A 211 27.13 -24.94 -14.38
CA CYS A 211 28.41 -24.23 -14.45
C CYS A 211 28.86 -23.85 -13.04
N GLU A 212 30.09 -24.20 -12.71
CA GLU A 212 30.75 -23.80 -11.47
C GLU A 212 31.71 -22.65 -11.78
N MET A 213 31.41 -21.44 -11.31
CA MET A 213 32.25 -20.26 -11.50
C MET A 213 33.13 -20.03 -10.26
N MET A 214 34.43 -19.93 -10.47
CA MET A 214 35.40 -19.59 -9.42
C MET A 214 36.10 -18.29 -9.79
N GLU A 215 36.26 -17.41 -8.81
CA GLU A 215 37.01 -16.17 -8.98
C GLU A 215 38.51 -16.50 -9.16
N ARG A 216 39.14 -15.95 -10.20
CA ARG A 216 40.59 -16.05 -10.35
C ARG A 216 41.23 -15.07 -9.37
N ASN A 217 41.92 -15.61 -8.36
CA ASN A 217 42.87 -14.85 -7.53
C ASN A 217 43.95 -14.18 -8.36
#